data_AF-A0AAE6M7E0-F1
#
_entry.id   AF-A0AAE6M7E0-F1
#
_cell.length_a   1.000
_cell.length_b   1.000
_cell.length_c   1.000
_cell.angle_alpha   90.00
_cell.angle_beta   90.00
_cell.angle_gamma   90.00
#
_symmetry.space_group_name_H-M   'P 1'
#
loop_
_entity.id
_entity.type
_entity.pdbx_description
1 polymer ?
#
loop_
_entity_poly.entity_id
_entity_poly.type
_entity_poly.pdbx_seq_one_letter_code
_entity_poly.pdbx_strand_id
1 'polypeptide(L)'
;MRIVIRERSGQVTGQVPLQNTVPRIGMWGTVTDVDSTRNAVNVRLTGGVLLEDVPVASLDEWICEFKDEGYLSGSRNLPPENARVFVLMPTGTFEGAFVLCSSLSMFEKEHQKKFMSTKEQRTEKNVERLRVRPGKWIEKYNYKTGQLELTSSNEKVKIAIADDNNKKEVSVNAFGANITIDKDGNIAVKAATDKKISLNGENLSGIVKADELKTQLDKMSDRIDKMVNTFNGWVVLPNDGGAALATAMKTVIGTMVKEDFSNIKNDKVVHGG
;
A
#
# COMPACT_ATOMS: atom_id res chain seq x y z
N MET A 1 -6.43 3.35 49.94
CA MET A 1 -5.85 2.11 49.39
C MET A 1 -6.78 0.97 49.77
N ARG A 2 -7.39 0.26 48.81
CA ARG A 2 -8.27 -0.89 49.07
C ARG A 2 -7.91 -1.95 48.04
N ILE A 3 -7.33 -3.05 48.51
CA ILE A 3 -6.97 -4.21 47.69
C ILE A 3 -8.21 -5.10 47.64
N VAL A 4 -8.66 -5.48 46.44
CA VAL A 4 -9.72 -6.48 46.25
C VAL A 4 -9.06 -7.69 45.63
N ILE A 5 -8.95 -8.77 46.40
CA ILE A 5 -8.43 -10.06 45.96
C ILE A 5 -9.65 -10.90 45.57
N ARG A 6 -9.68 -11.45 44.35
CA ARG A 6 -10.67 -12.47 43.95
C ARG A 6 -10.22 -13.82 44.49
N GLU A 7 -11.00 -14.45 45.37
CA GLU A 7 -10.85 -15.87 45.68
C GLU A 7 -11.65 -16.74 44.70
N ARG A 8 -11.16 -17.97 44.49
CA ARG A 8 -11.62 -18.93 43.46
C ARG A 8 -12.95 -19.62 43.75
N SER A 9 -13.63 -19.30 44.86
CA SER A 9 -14.98 -19.80 45.18
C SER A 9 -15.94 -18.63 45.22
N GLY A 10 -16.90 -18.61 44.29
CA GLY A 10 -17.79 -17.48 43.98
C GLY A 10 -18.81 -17.08 45.06
N GLN A 11 -18.40 -16.89 46.31
CA GLN A 11 -19.18 -16.19 47.32
C GLN A 11 -18.31 -15.20 48.10
N VAL A 12 -18.66 -13.92 48.01
CA VAL A 12 -18.08 -12.86 48.85
C VAL A 12 -19.01 -12.61 50.03
N THR A 13 -18.62 -13.04 51.22
CA THR A 13 -19.26 -12.62 52.47
C THR A 13 -18.79 -11.21 52.84
N GLY A 14 -19.69 -10.23 52.77
CA GLY A 14 -19.50 -8.91 53.35
C GLY A 14 -19.40 -7.75 52.35
N GLN A 15 -20.52 -7.42 51.69
CA GLN A 15 -20.70 -6.08 51.13
C GLN A 15 -21.41 -5.19 52.16
N VAL A 16 -20.76 -4.09 52.56
CA VAL A 16 -21.41 -3.00 53.30
C VAL A 16 -22.39 -2.31 52.34
N PRO A 17 -23.63 -1.97 52.76
CA PRO A 17 -24.61 -1.35 51.88
C PRO A 17 -24.06 -0.05 51.29
N LEU A 18 -24.19 0.10 49.97
CA LEU A 18 -23.88 1.31 49.23
C LEU A 18 -24.71 2.48 49.79
N GLN A 19 -24.06 3.45 50.45
CA GLN A 19 -24.64 4.79 50.59
C GLN A 19 -24.97 5.31 49.18
N ASN A 20 -26.08 6.06 49.04
CA ASN A 20 -26.63 6.65 47.80
C ASN A 20 -25.62 7.46 46.98
N THR A 21 -24.63 6.79 46.40
CA THR A 21 -23.71 7.33 45.41
C THR A 21 -24.20 6.89 44.05
N VAL A 22 -24.33 7.84 43.13
CA VAL A 22 -24.61 7.55 41.71
C VAL A 22 -23.65 6.43 41.27
N PRO A 23 -24.16 5.30 40.76
CA PRO A 23 -23.31 4.18 40.36
C PRO A 23 -22.31 4.67 39.31
N ARG A 24 -21.02 4.39 39.52
CA ARG A 24 -20.00 4.70 38.53
C ARG A 24 -20.17 3.75 37.36
N ILE A 25 -20.78 4.25 36.29
CA ILE A 25 -21.10 3.49 35.08
C ILE A 25 -19.89 3.21 34.18
N GLY A 26 -18.74 3.84 34.43
CA GLY A 26 -17.52 3.56 33.68
C GLY A 26 -16.37 4.48 34.05
N MET A 27 -15.15 4.11 33.64
CA MET A 27 -13.93 4.84 33.91
C MET A 27 -12.93 4.70 32.77
N TRP A 28 -12.14 5.76 32.54
CA TRP A 28 -10.99 5.69 31.63
C TRP A 28 -9.83 4.95 32.29
N GLY A 29 -9.06 4.24 31.47
CA GLY A 29 -7.83 3.59 31.88
C GLY A 29 -6.88 3.36 30.70
N THR A 30 -5.74 2.77 31.00
CA THR A 30 -4.71 2.40 30.03
C THR A 30 -4.48 0.90 30.08
N VAL A 31 -4.44 0.26 28.92
CA VAL A 31 -4.12 -1.16 28.78
C VAL A 31 -2.68 -1.41 29.19
N THR A 32 -2.45 -2.35 30.11
CA THR A 32 -1.11 -2.73 30.59
C THR A 32 -0.67 -4.10 30.12
N ASP A 33 -1.61 -4.97 29.72
CA ASP A 33 -1.33 -6.31 29.22
C ASP A 33 -2.52 -6.81 28.38
N VAL A 34 -2.27 -7.72 27.44
CA VAL A 34 -3.26 -8.22 26.47
C VAL A 34 -3.27 -9.74 26.42
N ASP A 35 -4.38 -10.36 26.80
CA ASP A 35 -4.56 -11.82 26.75
C ASP A 35 -5.52 -12.21 25.61
N SER A 36 -4.91 -12.67 24.51
CA SER A 36 -5.66 -13.12 23.35
C SER A 36 -6.38 -14.46 23.54
N THR A 37 -5.99 -15.26 24.54
CA THR A 37 -6.62 -16.56 24.85
C THR A 37 -7.98 -16.39 25.53
N ARG A 38 -8.17 -15.27 26.25
CA ARG A 38 -9.40 -14.95 26.98
C ARG A 38 -10.23 -13.82 26.35
N ASN A 39 -9.75 -13.24 25.24
CA ASN A 39 -10.31 -12.01 24.68
C ASN A 39 -10.43 -10.89 25.73
N ALA A 40 -9.37 -10.71 26.53
CA ALA A 40 -9.36 -9.82 27.68
C ALA A 40 -8.07 -8.99 27.75
N VAL A 41 -8.12 -7.91 28.51
CA VAL A 41 -6.97 -7.02 28.75
C VAL A 41 -6.90 -6.61 30.21
N ASN A 42 -5.68 -6.35 30.68
CA ASN A 42 -5.48 -5.72 31.98
C ASN A 42 -5.51 -4.20 31.80
N VAL A 43 -6.28 -3.50 32.64
CA VAL A 43 -6.48 -2.06 32.53
C VAL A 43 -6.14 -1.37 33.84
N ARG A 44 -5.18 -0.45 33.79
CA ARG A 44 -4.92 0.49 34.88
C ARG A 44 -5.85 1.69 34.75
N LEU A 45 -6.83 1.79 35.63
CA LEU A 45 -7.76 2.92 35.69
C LEU A 45 -7.03 4.21 36.11
N THR A 46 -7.57 5.37 35.72
CA THR A 46 -7.03 6.68 36.14
C THR A 46 -6.95 6.84 37.67
N GLY A 47 -7.81 6.12 38.42
CA GLY A 47 -7.79 6.10 39.88
C GLY A 47 -6.69 5.22 40.50
N GLY A 48 -5.79 4.64 39.71
CA GLY A 48 -4.69 3.79 40.16
C GLY A 48 -5.03 2.32 40.37
N VAL A 49 -6.31 1.95 40.28
CA VAL A 49 -6.78 0.55 40.36
C VAL A 49 -6.38 -0.21 39.10
N LEU A 50 -5.81 -1.39 39.26
CA LEU A 50 -5.57 -2.34 38.19
C LEU A 50 -6.74 -3.33 38.13
N LEU A 51 -7.36 -3.44 36.97
CA LEU A 51 -8.33 -4.50 36.68
C LEU A 51 -7.64 -5.53 35.79
N GLU A 52 -7.74 -6.80 36.17
CA GLU A 52 -7.19 -7.91 35.40
C GLU A 52 -8.30 -8.64 34.65
N ASP A 53 -7.96 -9.21 33.50
CA ASP A 53 -8.84 -10.02 32.66
C ASP A 53 -10.18 -9.33 32.33
N VAL A 54 -10.12 -8.04 31.97
CA VAL A 54 -11.32 -7.29 31.56
C VAL A 54 -11.67 -7.66 30.12
N PRO A 55 -12.86 -8.24 29.84
CA PRO A 55 -13.26 -8.64 28.49
C PRO A 55 -13.38 -7.42 27.56
N VAL A 56 -13.15 -7.64 26.27
CA VAL A 56 -13.25 -6.59 25.24
C VAL A 56 -14.49 -6.79 24.38
N ALA A 57 -15.24 -5.72 24.15
CA ALA A 57 -16.42 -5.75 23.29
C ALA A 57 -16.07 -6.05 21.82
N SER A 58 -16.90 -6.88 21.18
CA SER A 58 -16.90 -7.04 19.71
C SER A 58 -17.70 -5.89 19.10
N LEU A 59 -17.04 -4.94 18.45
CA LEU A 59 -17.68 -3.76 17.85
C LEU A 59 -17.96 -3.90 16.35
N ASP A 60 -17.18 -4.72 15.66
CA ASP A 60 -17.22 -4.81 14.20
C ASP A 60 -18.13 -5.96 13.71
N GLU A 61 -18.58 -6.85 14.61
CA GLU A 61 -19.45 -7.98 14.29
C GLU A 61 -20.23 -8.49 15.52
N TRP A 62 -21.39 -9.10 15.29
CA TRP A 62 -22.22 -9.74 16.33
C TRP A 62 -21.73 -11.14 16.69
N ILE A 63 -21.73 -11.45 17.99
CA ILE A 63 -21.41 -12.80 18.48
C ILE A 63 -22.68 -13.66 18.42
N CYS A 64 -22.70 -14.63 17.51
CA CYS A 64 -23.83 -15.56 17.35
C CYS A 64 -23.32 -17.01 17.29
N GLU A 65 -23.99 -17.90 18.02
CA GLU A 65 -23.73 -19.34 17.99
C GLU A 65 -24.82 -20.04 17.16
N PHE A 66 -24.48 -20.53 15.97
CA PHE A 66 -25.39 -21.29 15.11
C PHE A 66 -25.15 -22.78 15.31
N LYS A 67 -25.68 -23.32 16.42
CA LYS A 67 -25.43 -24.72 16.84
C LYS A 67 -25.86 -25.74 15.80
N ASP A 68 -26.99 -25.50 15.12
CA ASP A 68 -27.52 -26.41 14.10
C ASP A 68 -26.71 -26.36 12.79
N GLU A 69 -26.08 -25.21 12.50
CA GLU A 69 -25.28 -24.99 11.28
C GLU A 69 -23.77 -25.20 11.51
N GLY A 70 -23.36 -25.44 12.76
CA GLY A 70 -21.98 -25.79 13.12
C GLY A 70 -20.97 -24.65 13.03
N TYR A 71 -21.41 -23.38 13.11
CA TYR A 71 -20.48 -22.23 13.10
C TYR A 71 -20.82 -21.15 14.12
N LEU A 72 -19.86 -20.25 14.33
CA LEU A 72 -19.92 -19.08 15.21
C LEU A 72 -19.52 -17.83 14.42
N SER A 73 -20.27 -16.73 14.58
CA SER A 73 -19.89 -15.41 14.08
C SER A 73 -19.36 -14.54 15.21
N GLY A 74 -18.51 -13.56 14.87
CA GLY A 74 -17.99 -12.58 15.83
C GLY A 74 -16.66 -11.98 15.38
N SER A 75 -16.19 -10.96 16.11
CA SER A 75 -14.88 -10.34 15.86
C SER A 75 -14.03 -10.30 17.12
N ARG A 76 -12.71 -10.43 16.96
CA ARG A 76 -11.72 -10.22 18.03
C ARG A 76 -10.79 -9.09 17.63
N ASN A 77 -10.92 -7.95 18.31
CA ASN A 77 -10.11 -6.76 18.07
C ASN A 77 -9.61 -6.20 19.41
N LEU A 78 -8.53 -6.78 19.93
CA LEU A 78 -7.99 -6.40 21.22
C LEU A 78 -7.20 -5.08 21.13
N PRO A 79 -7.44 -4.13 22.05
CA PRO A 79 -6.64 -2.92 22.10
C PRO A 79 -5.20 -3.29 22.48
N PRO A 80 -4.18 -2.74 21.80
CA PRO A 80 -2.78 -3.01 22.13
C PRO A 80 -2.38 -2.42 23.49
N GLU A 81 -1.25 -2.85 24.02
CA GLU A 81 -0.65 -2.22 25.19
C GLU A 81 -0.50 -0.70 25.01
N ASN A 82 -0.68 0.03 26.12
CA ASN A 82 -0.70 1.48 26.18
C ASN A 82 -1.91 2.16 25.51
N ALA A 83 -2.86 1.39 24.98
CA ALA A 83 -4.10 1.96 24.49
C ALA A 83 -4.91 2.58 25.64
N ARG A 84 -5.40 3.80 25.45
CA ARG A 84 -6.39 4.43 26.34
C ARG A 84 -7.77 3.86 26.03
N VAL A 85 -8.43 3.28 27.02
CA VAL A 85 -9.71 2.62 26.86
C VAL A 85 -10.74 3.10 27.87
N PHE A 86 -12.01 3.03 27.49
CA PHE A 86 -13.14 3.20 28.41
C PHE A 86 -13.62 1.84 28.89
N VAL A 87 -13.57 1.63 30.20
CA VAL A 87 -14.15 0.46 30.86
C VAL A 87 -15.56 0.82 31.26
N LEU A 88 -16.56 0.23 30.60
CA LEU A 88 -17.96 0.38 30.95
C LEU A 88 -18.31 -0.64 32.05
N MET A 89 -19.08 -0.20 33.04
CA MET A 89 -19.57 -0.99 34.17
C MET A 89 -21.09 -0.86 34.23
N PRO A 90 -21.86 -1.61 33.42
CA PRO A 90 -23.32 -1.44 33.33
C PRO A 90 -24.04 -1.65 34.67
N THR A 91 -23.53 -2.57 35.49
CA THR A 91 -24.05 -2.89 36.83
C THR A 91 -23.50 -1.98 37.92
N GLY A 92 -22.63 -1.02 37.59
CA GLY A 92 -21.87 -0.21 38.56
C GLY A 92 -20.81 -0.99 39.34
N THR A 93 -20.55 -2.25 38.97
CA THR A 93 -19.54 -3.12 39.58
C THR A 93 -18.48 -3.54 38.56
N PHE A 94 -17.31 -3.94 39.05
CA PHE A 94 -16.22 -4.44 38.19
C PHE A 94 -16.50 -5.82 37.59
N GLU A 95 -17.50 -6.55 38.10
CA GLU A 95 -17.80 -7.91 37.64
C GLU A 95 -18.43 -7.94 36.25
N GLY A 96 -19.30 -6.98 35.94
CA GLY A 96 -19.88 -6.81 34.60
C GLY A 96 -19.07 -5.86 33.71
N ALA A 97 -17.83 -5.55 34.09
CA ALA A 97 -17.03 -4.56 33.38
C ALA A 97 -16.49 -5.11 32.06
N PHE A 98 -16.49 -4.29 31.02
CA PHE A 98 -15.83 -4.61 29.76
C PHE A 98 -15.24 -3.36 29.11
N VAL A 99 -14.23 -3.57 28.27
CA VAL A 99 -13.64 -2.51 27.45
C VAL A 99 -14.57 -2.23 26.27
N LEU A 100 -15.10 -1.01 26.21
CA LEU A 100 -16.05 -0.60 25.18
C LEU A 100 -15.33 0.04 23.98
N CYS A 101 -14.52 1.06 24.21
CA CYS A 101 -13.94 1.86 23.13
C CYS A 101 -12.67 2.60 23.56
N SER A 102 -12.04 3.30 22.62
CA SER A 102 -10.93 4.23 22.85
C SER A 102 -11.32 5.66 22.47
N SER A 103 -10.69 6.66 23.11
CA SER A 103 -10.85 8.05 22.72
C SER A 103 -9.55 8.83 22.82
N LEU A 104 -9.45 9.88 22.00
CA LEU A 104 -8.41 10.88 22.15
C LEU A 104 -8.75 11.80 23.32
N SER A 105 -7.85 11.88 24.30
CA SER A 105 -7.88 12.95 25.29
C SER A 105 -7.52 14.29 24.66
N MET A 106 -8.39 15.30 24.85
CA MET A 106 -8.11 16.68 24.50
C MET A 106 -7.09 17.34 25.43
N PHE A 107 -6.70 16.71 26.55
CA PHE A 107 -5.77 17.28 27.53
C PHE A 107 -4.34 16.74 27.41
N GLU A 108 -4.18 15.59 26.75
CA GLU A 108 -2.86 14.99 26.55
C GLU A 108 -2.12 15.71 25.43
N LYS A 109 -0.95 16.28 25.74
CA LYS A 109 -0.14 17.06 24.78
C LYS A 109 0.22 16.27 23.53
N GLU A 110 0.54 14.98 23.69
CA GLU A 110 0.89 14.12 22.56
C GLU A 110 -0.30 13.86 21.63
N HIS A 111 -1.51 13.71 22.19
CA HIS A 111 -2.73 13.58 21.38
C HIS A 111 -3.03 14.90 20.65
N GLN A 112 -2.93 16.03 21.36
CA GLN A 112 -3.10 17.35 20.77
C GLN A 112 -2.15 17.55 19.59
N LYS A 113 -0.86 17.32 19.82
CA LYS A 113 0.19 17.48 18.81
C LYS A 113 -0.03 16.58 17.59
N LYS A 114 -0.49 15.35 17.78
CA LYS A 114 -0.60 14.39 16.68
C LYS A 114 -1.92 14.48 15.91
N PHE A 115 -3.04 14.69 16.59
CA PHE A 115 -4.37 14.51 16.00
C PHE A 115 -5.21 15.79 15.94
N MET A 116 -4.98 16.78 16.82
CA MET A 116 -5.81 17.99 16.85
C MET A 116 -5.36 19.02 15.81
N SER A 117 -6.26 19.92 15.42
CA SER A 117 -5.97 21.02 14.50
C SER A 117 -5.56 22.29 15.25
N THR A 118 -4.70 23.10 14.63
CA THR A 118 -4.56 24.52 15.01
C THR A 118 -5.70 25.33 14.38
N LYS A 119 -5.86 26.60 14.77
CA LYS A 119 -6.90 27.47 14.20
C LYS A 119 -6.73 27.64 12.69
N GLU A 120 -5.48 27.70 12.23
CA GLU A 120 -5.08 27.89 10.84
C GLU A 120 -5.37 26.63 10.00
N GLN A 121 -5.16 25.44 10.58
CA GLN A 121 -5.36 24.15 9.91
C GLN A 121 -6.79 23.61 10.01
N ARG A 122 -7.69 24.28 10.74
CA ARG A 122 -9.02 23.78 11.05
C ARG A 122 -9.80 23.42 9.78
N THR A 123 -9.80 24.29 8.77
CA THR A 123 -10.57 24.09 7.54
C THR A 123 -10.08 22.86 6.78
N GLU A 124 -8.77 22.63 6.72
CA GLU A 124 -8.15 21.48 6.04
C GLU A 124 -8.41 20.18 6.81
N LYS A 125 -8.16 20.17 8.12
CA LYS A 125 -8.35 18.98 8.96
C LYS A 125 -9.82 18.60 9.16
N ASN A 126 -10.76 19.53 9.05
CA ASN A 126 -12.20 19.24 9.11
C ASN A 126 -12.68 18.38 7.94
N VAL A 127 -11.96 18.38 6.82
CA VAL A 127 -12.30 17.60 5.63
C VAL A 127 -11.41 16.37 5.47
N GLU A 128 -10.61 16.04 6.50
CA GLU A 128 -9.68 14.91 6.50
C GLU A 128 -10.06 13.88 7.57
N ARG A 129 -9.95 12.60 7.22
CA ARG A 129 -9.80 11.51 8.17
C ARG A 129 -8.33 11.14 8.26
N LEU A 130 -7.76 11.26 9.45
CA LEU A 130 -6.40 10.80 9.74
C LEU A 130 -6.47 9.52 10.60
N ARG A 131 -5.83 8.45 10.15
CA ARG A 131 -5.62 7.22 10.93
C ARG A 131 -4.14 6.92 11.03
N VAL A 132 -3.64 6.79 12.26
CA VAL A 132 -2.28 6.34 12.53
C VAL A 132 -2.36 4.94 13.12
N ARG A 133 -1.80 3.95 12.42
CA ARG A 133 -1.85 2.54 12.81
C ARG A 133 -0.67 2.19 13.74
N PRO A 134 -0.78 1.12 14.56
CA PRO A 134 0.38 0.48 15.16
C PRO A 134 1.44 0.20 14.09
N GLY A 135 2.71 0.48 14.39
CA GLY A 135 3.79 0.49 13.39
C GLY A 135 3.95 1.82 12.63
N LYS A 136 3.22 2.88 13.03
CA LYS A 136 3.34 4.26 12.54
C LYS A 136 2.99 4.47 11.06
N TRP A 137 2.20 3.57 10.46
CA TRP A 137 1.59 3.82 9.15
C TRP A 137 0.51 4.89 9.26
N ILE A 138 0.46 5.78 8.28
CA ILE A 138 -0.47 6.91 8.24
C ILE A 138 -1.40 6.72 7.06
N GLU A 139 -2.71 6.65 7.32
CA GLU A 139 -3.76 6.67 6.31
C GLU A 139 -4.49 8.01 6.39
N LYS A 140 -4.58 8.71 5.27
CA LYS A 140 -5.29 9.97 5.11
C LYS A 140 -6.39 9.81 4.08
N TYR A 141 -7.59 10.26 4.40
CA TYR A 141 -8.71 10.28 3.47
C TYR A 141 -9.36 11.66 3.45
N ASN A 142 -9.58 12.23 2.28
CA ASN A 142 -10.21 13.53 2.12
C ASN A 142 -11.71 13.35 1.81
N TYR A 143 -12.59 13.85 2.69
CA TYR A 143 -14.04 13.71 2.54
C TYR A 143 -14.62 14.47 1.33
N LYS A 144 -13.94 15.52 0.85
CA LYS A 144 -14.41 16.31 -0.30
C LYS A 144 -13.98 15.71 -1.63
N THR A 145 -12.74 15.24 -1.72
CA THR A 145 -12.15 14.79 -2.98
C THR A 145 -12.17 13.27 -3.13
N GLY A 146 -12.45 12.51 -2.06
CA GLY A 146 -12.33 11.06 -2.05
C GLY A 146 -10.88 10.56 -2.09
N GLN A 147 -9.89 11.46 -2.08
CA GLN A 147 -8.48 11.11 -2.14
C GLN A 147 -8.08 10.27 -0.92
N LEU A 148 -7.43 9.14 -1.16
CA LEU A 148 -6.91 8.23 -0.15
C LEU A 148 -5.39 8.12 -0.29
N GLU A 149 -4.68 8.26 0.82
CA GLU A 149 -3.22 8.11 0.88
C GLU A 149 -2.82 7.21 2.05
N LEU A 150 -1.92 6.26 1.80
CA LEU A 150 -1.30 5.41 2.81
C LEU A 150 0.22 5.58 2.74
N THR A 151 0.82 6.03 3.84
CA THR A 151 2.25 6.37 3.92
C THR A 151 2.91 5.60 5.05
N SER A 152 4.10 5.04 4.78
CA SER A 152 4.90 4.30 5.75
C SER A 152 5.50 5.20 6.82
N SER A 153 5.94 4.58 7.91
CA SER A 153 6.54 5.26 9.06
C SER A 153 7.80 6.09 8.76
N ASN A 154 8.49 5.77 7.67
CA ASN A 154 9.71 6.42 7.20
C ASN A 154 9.49 7.22 5.90
N GLU A 155 8.23 7.35 5.46
CA GLU A 155 7.82 8.07 4.24
C GLU A 155 8.44 7.52 2.93
N LYS A 156 9.12 6.37 2.99
CA LYS A 156 9.74 5.73 1.81
C LYS A 156 8.76 4.93 0.96
N VAL A 157 7.61 4.55 1.53
CA VAL A 157 6.55 3.83 0.84
C VAL A 157 5.26 4.63 0.95
N LYS A 158 4.62 4.89 -0.19
CA LYS A 158 3.40 5.67 -0.30
C LYS A 158 2.50 5.10 -1.39
N ILE A 159 1.24 4.87 -1.06
CA ILE A 159 0.18 4.49 -1.99
C ILE A 159 -0.83 5.63 -1.98
N ALA A 160 -1.22 6.15 -3.14
CA ALA A 160 -2.20 7.21 -3.24
C ALA A 160 -3.20 6.94 -4.36
N ILE A 161 -4.47 7.21 -4.08
CA ILE A 161 -5.58 7.18 -5.02
C ILE A 161 -6.19 8.57 -4.98
N ALA A 162 -6.23 9.25 -6.13
CA ALA A 162 -6.89 10.53 -6.31
C ALA A 162 -7.84 10.41 -7.50
N ASP A 163 -9.09 10.84 -7.33
CA ASP A 163 -10.05 11.03 -8.42
C ASP A 163 -10.83 12.32 -8.15
N ASP A 164 -10.14 13.45 -8.29
CA ASP A 164 -10.75 14.75 -8.16
C ASP A 164 -10.58 15.59 -9.44
N ASN A 165 -11.15 16.80 -9.45
CA ASN A 165 -11.10 17.67 -10.62
C ASN A 165 -9.67 18.14 -10.96
N ASN A 166 -8.73 18.08 -10.02
CA ASN A 166 -7.36 18.54 -10.17
C ASN A 166 -6.39 17.39 -10.45
N LYS A 167 -6.64 16.21 -9.89
CA LYS A 167 -5.77 15.03 -9.95
C LYS A 167 -6.61 13.76 -9.99
N LYS A 168 -6.50 13.04 -11.10
CA LYS A 168 -7.03 11.69 -11.29
C LYS A 168 -5.88 10.74 -11.59
N GLU A 169 -5.44 10.04 -10.55
CA GLU A 169 -4.22 9.24 -10.59
C GLU A 169 -4.23 8.18 -9.49
N VAL A 170 -3.72 6.99 -9.82
CA VAL A 170 -3.32 5.97 -8.84
C VAL A 170 -1.81 5.87 -8.85
N SER A 171 -1.16 5.97 -7.69
CA SER A 171 0.30 5.87 -7.59
C SER A 171 0.77 4.98 -6.45
N VAL A 172 1.86 4.26 -6.70
CA VAL A 172 2.62 3.50 -5.71
C VAL A 172 4.06 3.95 -5.81
N ASN A 173 4.59 4.48 -4.72
CA ASN A 173 5.98 4.93 -4.59
C ASN A 173 6.65 4.11 -3.50
N ALA A 174 7.78 3.48 -3.79
CA ALA A 174 8.50 2.68 -2.81
C ALA A 174 10.00 2.74 -3.09
N PHE A 175 10.79 3.14 -2.09
CA PHE A 175 12.26 3.07 -2.14
C PHE A 175 12.89 3.73 -3.39
N GLY A 176 12.27 4.81 -3.89
CA GLY A 176 12.73 5.54 -5.08
C GLY A 176 12.19 5.01 -6.42
N ALA A 177 11.47 3.88 -6.43
CA ALA A 177 10.71 3.42 -7.59
C ALA A 177 9.25 3.93 -7.52
N ASN A 178 8.63 4.10 -8.69
CA ASN A 178 7.23 4.52 -8.79
C ASN A 178 6.47 3.81 -9.91
N ILE A 179 5.19 3.54 -9.64
CA ILE A 179 4.19 3.10 -10.61
C ILE A 179 3.06 4.10 -10.55
N THR A 180 2.64 4.64 -11.69
CA THR A 180 1.59 5.66 -11.79
C THR A 180 0.63 5.30 -12.92
N ILE A 181 -0.67 5.38 -12.66
CA ILE A 181 -1.74 5.30 -13.66
C ILE A 181 -2.43 6.66 -13.68
N ASP A 182 -2.44 7.33 -14.83
CA ASP A 182 -3.04 8.66 -14.97
C ASP A 182 -4.51 8.61 -15.40
N LYS A 183 -5.11 9.80 -15.55
CA LYS A 183 -6.51 10.00 -15.93
C LYS A 183 -6.88 9.44 -17.31
N ASP A 184 -5.89 9.32 -18.20
CA ASP A 184 -6.07 8.83 -19.57
C ASP A 184 -5.78 7.32 -19.67
N GLY A 185 -5.44 6.69 -18.54
CA GLY A 185 -5.13 5.27 -18.45
C GLY A 185 -3.68 4.93 -18.80
N ASN A 186 -2.80 5.92 -18.97
CA ASN A 186 -1.38 5.65 -19.22
C ASN A 186 -0.72 5.08 -17.97
N ILE A 187 0.10 4.05 -18.15
CA ILE A 187 0.85 3.40 -17.07
C ILE A 187 2.31 3.78 -17.19
N ALA A 188 2.82 4.53 -16.22
CA ALA A 188 4.24 4.85 -16.09
C ALA A 188 4.88 3.99 -14.99
N VAL A 189 5.93 3.25 -15.35
CA VAL A 189 6.75 2.48 -14.41
C VAL A 189 8.18 3.02 -14.46
N LYS A 190 8.71 3.41 -13.31
CA LYS A 190 10.07 3.92 -13.20
C LYS A 190 10.77 3.28 -12.01
N ALA A 191 11.92 2.66 -12.29
CA ALA A 191 12.81 2.15 -11.26
C ALA A 191 13.58 3.31 -10.60
N ALA A 192 14.12 3.04 -9.41
CA ALA A 192 15.09 3.94 -8.80
C ALA A 192 16.34 4.09 -9.70
N THR A 193 17.07 5.19 -9.55
CA THR A 193 18.29 5.46 -10.33
C THR A 193 19.28 4.29 -10.23
N ASP A 194 19.85 3.91 -11.38
CA ASP A 194 20.77 2.77 -11.53
C ASP A 194 20.18 1.43 -11.05
N LYS A 195 18.86 1.26 -11.14
CA LYS A 195 18.17 0.00 -10.89
C LYS A 195 17.41 -0.44 -12.14
N LYS A 196 17.02 -1.71 -12.17
CA LYS A 196 16.43 -2.36 -13.34
C LYS A 196 14.95 -2.64 -13.13
N ILE A 197 14.20 -2.56 -14.23
CA ILE A 197 12.89 -3.20 -14.38
C ILE A 197 13.15 -4.54 -15.03
N SER A 198 12.79 -5.64 -14.36
CA SER A 198 12.89 -6.99 -14.93
C SER A 198 11.51 -7.42 -15.42
N LEU A 199 11.42 -7.70 -16.71
CA LEU A 199 10.23 -8.29 -17.34
C LEU A 199 10.60 -9.72 -17.72
N ASN A 200 9.94 -10.72 -17.13
CA ASN A 200 10.24 -12.14 -17.33
C ASN A 200 11.69 -12.55 -16.96
N GLY A 201 12.25 -11.97 -15.89
CA GLY A 201 13.59 -12.32 -15.40
C GLY A 201 14.72 -11.60 -16.15
N GLU A 202 15.91 -12.21 -16.21
CA GLU A 202 17.13 -11.59 -16.75
C GLU A 202 17.70 -12.34 -17.97
N ASN A 203 17.09 -13.47 -18.35
CA ASN A 203 17.65 -14.42 -19.31
C ASN A 203 17.40 -14.07 -20.78
N LEU A 204 16.63 -13.00 -21.07
CA LEU A 204 16.23 -12.64 -22.44
C LEU A 204 17.03 -11.48 -23.03
N SER A 205 18.08 -11.01 -22.33
CA SER A 205 18.75 -9.73 -22.60
C SER A 205 17.77 -8.54 -22.53
N GLY A 206 18.25 -7.35 -22.18
CA GLY A 206 17.37 -6.19 -21.96
C GLY A 206 16.51 -5.82 -23.18
N ILE A 207 15.53 -4.93 -22.99
CA ILE A 207 14.72 -4.42 -24.10
C ILE A 207 15.59 -3.54 -25.02
N VAL A 208 15.47 -3.73 -26.34
CA VAL A 208 16.30 -3.06 -27.34
C VAL A 208 15.85 -1.62 -27.55
N LYS A 209 16.80 -0.67 -27.60
CA LYS A 209 16.51 0.72 -28.01
C LYS A 209 16.16 0.77 -29.49
N ALA A 210 14.87 0.80 -29.83
CA ALA A 210 14.38 0.68 -31.21
C ALA A 210 14.98 1.72 -32.17
N ASP A 211 15.13 2.98 -31.73
CA ASP A 211 15.68 4.05 -32.58
C ASP A 211 17.19 3.83 -32.88
N GLU A 212 17.96 3.35 -31.90
CA GLU A 212 19.37 2.96 -32.10
C GLU A 212 19.48 1.72 -32.99
N LEU A 213 18.63 0.71 -32.77
CA LEU A 213 18.58 -0.48 -33.63
C LEU A 213 18.28 -0.09 -35.08
N LYS A 214 17.27 0.75 -35.32
CA LYS A 214 16.93 1.25 -36.66
C LYS A 214 18.12 1.97 -37.30
N THR A 215 18.80 2.83 -36.55
CA THR A 215 20.01 3.52 -37.03
C THR A 215 21.11 2.55 -37.46
N GLN A 216 21.33 1.46 -36.70
CA GLN A 216 22.33 0.46 -37.07
C GLN A 216 21.89 -0.41 -38.25
N LEU A 217 20.59 -0.72 -38.36
CA LEU A 217 20.02 -1.43 -39.50
C LEU A 217 20.08 -0.58 -40.79
N ASP A 218 19.80 0.72 -40.71
CA ASP A 218 19.90 1.63 -41.86
C ASP A 218 21.36 1.70 -42.37
N LYS A 219 22.36 1.71 -41.46
CA LYS A 219 23.78 1.60 -41.84
C LYS A 219 24.10 0.26 -42.50
N MET A 220 23.44 -0.83 -42.11
CA MET A 220 23.60 -2.14 -42.75
C MET A 220 22.97 -2.15 -44.15
N SER A 221 21.76 -1.61 -44.31
CA SER A 221 21.12 -1.47 -45.62
C SER A 221 21.96 -0.60 -46.57
N ASP A 222 22.51 0.52 -46.09
CA ASP A 222 23.43 1.37 -46.89
C ASP A 222 24.68 0.61 -47.37
N ARG A 223 25.22 -0.28 -46.53
CA ARG A 223 26.37 -1.12 -46.90
C ARG A 223 25.99 -2.13 -47.98
N ILE A 224 24.84 -2.77 -47.84
CA ILE A 224 24.32 -3.73 -48.82
C ILE A 224 24.02 -3.02 -50.14
N ASP A 225 23.36 -1.86 -50.11
CA ASP A 225 23.07 -1.06 -51.29
C ASP A 225 24.35 -0.67 -52.05
N LYS A 226 25.42 -0.27 -51.34
CA LYS A 226 26.70 0.04 -51.97
C LYS A 226 27.31 -1.17 -52.67
N MET A 227 27.21 -2.37 -52.08
CA MET A 227 27.67 -3.61 -52.72
C MET A 227 26.83 -3.95 -53.95
N VAL A 228 25.51 -3.90 -53.80
CA VAL A 228 24.54 -4.13 -54.89
C VAL A 228 24.80 -3.19 -56.07
N ASN A 229 24.96 -1.90 -55.80
CA ASN A 229 25.23 -0.89 -56.82
C ASN A 229 26.59 -1.09 -57.50
N THR A 230 27.61 -1.53 -56.75
CA THR A 230 28.94 -1.85 -57.32
C THR A 230 28.84 -2.98 -58.35
N PHE A 231 28.12 -4.06 -58.04
CA PHE A 231 27.96 -5.18 -58.97
C PHE A 231 27.01 -4.86 -60.13
N ASN A 232 25.96 -4.06 -59.90
CA ASN A 232 25.10 -3.60 -60.98
C ASN A 232 25.87 -2.72 -61.99
N GLY A 233 26.77 -1.88 -61.49
CA GLY A 233 27.65 -1.03 -62.29
C GLY A 233 28.91 -1.70 -62.87
N TRP A 234 29.08 -3.02 -62.70
CA TRP A 234 30.26 -3.73 -63.20
C TRP A 234 30.37 -3.66 -64.73
N VAL A 235 31.47 -3.09 -65.22
CA VAL A 235 31.90 -3.11 -66.63
C VAL A 235 32.79 -4.32 -66.90
N VAL A 236 32.40 -5.14 -67.87
CA VAL A 236 33.12 -6.35 -68.28
C VAL A 236 34.17 -6.00 -69.32
N LEU A 237 35.40 -6.53 -69.18
CA LEU A 237 36.42 -6.45 -70.22
C LEU A 237 36.37 -7.68 -71.15
N PRO A 238 36.72 -7.54 -72.44
CA PRO A 238 36.74 -8.69 -73.34
C PRO A 238 37.75 -9.76 -72.89
N ASN A 239 37.34 -11.04 -72.97
CA ASN A 239 38.18 -12.24 -72.79
C ASN A 239 38.78 -12.47 -71.38
N ASP A 240 38.19 -11.93 -70.31
CA ASP A 240 38.67 -12.12 -68.92
C ASP A 240 37.80 -13.07 -68.06
N GLY A 241 36.72 -13.63 -68.62
CA GLY A 241 35.74 -14.45 -67.89
C GLY A 241 34.76 -13.65 -67.00
N GLY A 242 34.94 -12.34 -66.87
CA GLY A 242 34.14 -11.43 -66.06
C GLY A 242 32.69 -11.30 -66.53
N ALA A 243 32.40 -11.58 -67.81
CA ALA A 243 31.04 -11.60 -68.36
C ALA A 243 30.13 -12.61 -67.66
N ALA A 244 30.62 -13.84 -67.48
CA ALA A 244 29.89 -14.92 -66.86
C ALA A 244 29.65 -14.62 -65.37
N LEU A 245 30.67 -14.10 -64.68
CA LEU A 245 30.58 -13.73 -63.27
C LEU A 245 29.65 -12.53 -63.02
N ALA A 246 29.73 -11.48 -63.83
CA ALA A 246 28.82 -10.34 -63.76
C ALA A 246 27.36 -10.74 -64.01
N THR A 247 27.13 -11.66 -64.95
CA THR A 247 25.79 -12.20 -65.24
C THR A 247 25.27 -12.97 -64.04
N ALA A 248 26.06 -13.89 -63.48
CA ALA A 248 25.68 -14.65 -62.28
C ALA A 248 25.35 -13.73 -61.09
N MET A 249 26.18 -12.71 -60.83
CA MET A 249 25.96 -11.77 -59.72
C MET A 249 24.69 -10.92 -59.92
N LYS A 250 24.45 -10.40 -61.14
CA LYS A 250 23.24 -9.63 -61.46
C LYS A 250 21.98 -10.47 -61.34
N THR A 251 22.03 -11.75 -61.73
CA THR A 251 20.91 -12.68 -61.52
C THR A 251 20.58 -12.84 -60.04
N VAL A 252 21.59 -12.97 -59.17
CA VAL A 252 21.36 -13.08 -57.71
C VAL A 252 20.80 -11.77 -57.16
N ILE A 253 21.43 -10.63 -57.46
CA ILE A 253 21.00 -9.31 -56.99
C ILE A 253 19.57 -8.97 -57.41
N GLY A 254 19.19 -9.31 -58.65
CA GLY A 254 17.84 -9.05 -59.17
C GLY A 254 16.72 -9.76 -58.41
N THR A 255 17.05 -10.74 -57.57
CA THR A 255 16.09 -11.44 -56.70
C THR A 255 16.09 -10.94 -55.26
N MET A 256 17.02 -10.05 -54.89
CA MET A 256 17.07 -9.47 -53.55
C MET A 256 15.94 -8.46 -53.35
N VAL A 257 15.30 -8.53 -52.18
CA VAL A 257 14.29 -7.56 -51.74
C VAL A 257 14.91 -6.65 -50.69
N LYS A 258 14.67 -5.34 -50.83
CA LYS A 258 15.14 -4.36 -49.85
C LYS A 258 14.46 -4.55 -48.50
N GLU A 259 15.21 -4.39 -47.43
CA GLU A 259 14.68 -4.53 -46.08
C GLU A 259 13.68 -3.40 -45.77
N ASP A 260 12.61 -3.73 -45.04
CA ASP A 260 11.63 -2.77 -44.54
C ASP A 260 11.63 -2.78 -43.00
N PHE A 261 12.07 -1.66 -42.41
CA PHE A 261 12.11 -1.44 -40.96
C PHE A 261 11.08 -0.40 -40.50
N SER A 262 10.01 -0.16 -41.26
CA SER A 262 8.96 0.82 -40.93
C SER A 262 8.19 0.46 -39.66
N ASN A 263 8.02 -0.83 -39.36
CA ASN A 263 7.20 -1.34 -38.25
C ASN A 263 8.00 -1.92 -37.08
N ILE A 264 9.30 -1.59 -36.98
CA ILE A 264 10.18 -2.15 -35.92
C ILE A 264 9.89 -1.56 -34.52
N LYS A 265 9.12 -0.47 -34.45
CA LYS A 265 8.81 0.28 -33.23
C LYS A 265 7.32 0.17 -32.90
N ASN A 266 7.00 -0.02 -31.63
CA ASN A 266 5.63 0.02 -31.12
C ASN A 266 5.38 1.36 -30.42
N ASP A 267 4.45 2.16 -30.94
CA ASP A 267 4.15 3.49 -30.38
C ASP A 267 3.31 3.46 -29.09
N LYS A 268 2.69 2.32 -28.78
CA LYS A 268 1.88 2.12 -27.56
C LYS A 268 2.65 1.51 -26.40
N VAL A 269 3.78 0.86 -26.69
CA VAL A 269 4.65 0.24 -25.68
C VAL A 269 6.03 0.85 -25.80
N VAL A 270 6.29 1.84 -24.96
CA VAL A 270 7.55 2.57 -24.94
C VAL A 270 8.37 2.18 -23.72
N HIS A 271 9.70 2.16 -23.88
CA HIS A 271 10.63 2.01 -22.77
C HIS A 271 11.80 2.97 -22.99
N GLY A 272 12.40 3.45 -21.90
CA GLY A 272 13.46 4.44 -21.96
C GLY A 272 14.10 4.64 -20.60
N GLY A 273 15.36 5.04 -20.61
CA GLY A 273 16.21 5.28 -19.45
C GLY A 273 17.46 6.03 -19.90
#